data_AF-A0A9D7FRS9-F1
#
_entry.id   AF-A0A9D7FRS9-F1
#
_cell.length_a   1.000
_cell.length_b   1.000
_cell.length_c   1.000
_cell.angle_alpha   90.00
_cell.angle_beta   90.00
_cell.angle_gamma   90.00
#
_symmetry.space_group_name_H-M   'P 1'
#
loop_
_entity.id
_entity.type
_entity.pdbx_description
1 polymer ?
#
loop_
_entity_poly.entity_id
_entity_poly.type
_entity_poly.pdbx_seq_one_letter_code
_entity_poly.pdbx_strand_id
1 'polypeptide(L)'
;MMKKITILFFFLLSFAGLQAQDVIFCEKVSKDGRPINPSGYFSISKKGGFFNVLVKHKNSIASEEVTFDIYLMIDKKETFVNSVKMKVDPESTWFYKEITFYKQGVYKVYVYNEKDRFLGVGKMQTTIK
;
A
#
# COMPACT_ATOMS: atom_id res chain seq x y z
N MET A 1 33.80 50.24 -5.78
CA MET A 1 33.23 49.60 -6.98
C MET A 1 32.96 48.13 -6.65
N MET A 2 31.68 47.73 -6.72
CA MET A 2 31.09 46.38 -6.91
C MET A 2 32.05 45.17 -6.97
N LYS A 3 31.78 44.00 -6.37
CA LYS A 3 30.54 43.36 -5.93
C LYS A 3 30.87 42.25 -4.93
N LYS A 4 30.06 42.14 -3.88
CA LYS A 4 29.93 40.95 -3.03
C LYS A 4 29.33 39.82 -3.89
N ILE A 5 29.96 38.66 -3.93
CA ILE A 5 29.28 37.43 -4.35
C ILE A 5 29.49 36.42 -3.21
N THR A 6 28.53 36.41 -2.31
CA THR A 6 28.35 35.40 -1.28
C THR A 6 28.04 34.07 -1.97
N ILE A 7 28.97 33.11 -1.96
CA ILE A 7 28.70 31.73 -2.36
C ILE A 7 27.97 31.06 -1.19
N LEU A 8 26.65 31.16 -1.19
CA LEU A 8 25.77 30.36 -0.34
C LEU A 8 24.87 29.54 -1.26
N PHE A 9 25.40 28.43 -1.77
CA PHE A 9 24.61 27.51 -2.60
C PHE A 9 25.11 26.07 -2.46
N PHE A 10 24.97 25.49 -1.26
CA PHE A 10 25.12 24.04 -1.09
C PHE A 10 24.31 23.51 0.11
N PHE A 11 23.02 23.86 0.17
CA PHE A 11 22.12 23.32 1.19
C PHE A 11 20.70 23.10 0.65
N LEU A 12 20.56 22.36 -0.46
CA LEU A 12 19.26 21.96 -1.01
C LEU A 12 19.40 20.64 -1.81
N LEU A 13 19.87 19.57 -1.16
CA LEU A 13 19.73 18.20 -1.65
C LEU A 13 19.14 17.31 -0.56
N SER A 14 18.07 17.80 0.06
CA SER A 14 17.22 17.02 0.95
C SER A 14 15.81 17.00 0.36
N PHE A 15 15.64 16.34 -0.78
CA PHE A 15 14.34 15.78 -1.12
C PHE A 15 14.42 14.28 -0.89
N ALA A 16 13.95 13.90 0.30
CA ALA A 16 13.77 12.53 0.73
C ALA A 16 13.09 11.72 -0.38
N GLY A 17 13.70 10.60 -0.76
CA GLY A 17 12.99 9.57 -1.48
C GLY A 17 11.85 9.09 -0.59
N LEU A 18 10.63 9.59 -0.85
CA LEU A 18 9.43 8.96 -0.33
C LEU A 18 9.49 7.51 -0.83
N GLN A 19 9.60 6.59 0.13
CA GLN A 19 9.43 5.16 -0.10
C GLN A 19 8.12 5.00 -0.86
N ALA A 20 8.20 4.74 -2.17
CA ALA A 20 7.05 4.38 -2.97
C ALA A 20 6.62 3.01 -2.43
N GLN A 21 5.65 3.00 -1.51
CA GLN A 21 5.02 1.77 -1.12
C GLN A 21 4.28 1.26 -2.35
N ASP A 22 4.65 0.07 -2.81
CA ASP A 22 3.99 -0.57 -3.95
C ASP A 22 2.56 -0.98 -3.58
N VAL A 23 2.22 -1.05 -2.27
CA VAL A 23 0.89 -1.37 -1.76
C VAL A 23 0.27 -0.16 -1.06
N ILE A 24 -0.85 0.32 -1.59
CA ILE A 24 -1.55 1.55 -1.19
C ILE A 24 -2.96 1.19 -0.75
N PHE A 25 -3.38 1.66 0.43
CA PHE A 25 -4.76 1.55 0.88
C PHE A 25 -5.54 2.80 0.52
N CYS A 26 -6.75 2.64 -0.02
CA CYS A 26 -7.60 3.75 -0.45
C CYS A 26 -9.08 3.38 -0.41
N GLU A 27 -9.95 4.38 -0.44
CA GLU A 27 -11.41 4.13 -0.46
C GLU A 27 -11.86 3.57 -1.80
N LYS A 28 -11.29 4.05 -2.91
CA LYS A 28 -11.62 3.61 -4.27
C LYS A 28 -10.38 3.63 -5.17
N VAL A 29 -10.44 2.87 -6.26
CA VAL A 29 -9.47 2.94 -7.36
C VAL A 29 -10.18 3.44 -8.61
N SER A 30 -9.60 4.44 -9.27
CA SER A 30 -10.13 4.96 -10.54
C SER A 30 -9.88 3.99 -11.70
N LYS A 31 -10.54 4.25 -12.84
CA LYS A 31 -10.40 3.42 -14.05
C LYS A 31 -8.96 3.36 -14.60
N ASP A 32 -8.14 4.37 -14.32
CA ASP A 32 -6.73 4.48 -14.71
C ASP A 32 -5.76 4.03 -13.60
N GLY A 33 -6.24 3.35 -12.55
CA GLY A 33 -5.39 2.77 -11.52
C GLY A 33 -4.79 3.81 -10.56
N ARG A 34 -5.51 4.90 -10.30
CA ARG A 34 -5.13 5.89 -9.29
C ARG A 34 -5.94 5.68 -8.01
N PRO A 35 -5.31 5.78 -6.83
CA PRO A 35 -6.03 5.72 -5.57
C PRO A 35 -6.86 7.00 -5.38
N ILE A 36 -8.10 6.84 -4.94
CA ILE A 36 -8.99 7.92 -4.50
C ILE A 36 -9.08 7.85 -2.98
N ASN A 37 -8.77 8.97 -2.31
CA ASN A 37 -8.65 9.07 -0.86
C ASN A 37 -7.68 8.03 -0.27
N PRO A 38 -6.40 8.00 -0.68
CA PRO A 38 -5.41 7.12 -0.07
C PRO A 38 -5.19 7.50 1.39
N SER A 39 -5.11 6.50 2.27
CA SER A 39 -4.84 6.72 3.69
C SER A 39 -4.13 5.52 4.31
N GLY A 40 -3.30 5.78 5.32
CA GLY A 40 -2.79 4.75 6.22
C GLY A 40 -3.69 4.53 7.45
N TYR A 41 -4.77 5.28 7.56
CA TYR A 41 -5.66 5.31 8.72
C TYR A 41 -7.12 5.33 8.27
N PHE A 42 -7.91 4.38 8.78
CA PHE A 42 -9.32 4.27 8.46
C PHE A 42 -10.19 4.07 9.70
N SER A 43 -11.42 4.57 9.64
CA SER A 43 -12.44 4.27 10.63
C SER A 43 -13.41 3.23 10.07
N ILE A 44 -13.65 2.17 10.83
CA ILE A 44 -14.58 1.09 10.52
C ILE A 44 -15.74 1.08 11.50
N SER A 45 -16.85 0.48 11.09
CA SER A 45 -17.96 0.19 12.01
C SER A 45 -17.63 -1.02 12.88
N LYS A 46 -18.43 -1.28 13.93
CA LYS A 46 -18.36 -2.54 14.70
C LYS A 46 -18.61 -3.80 13.85
N LYS A 47 -19.22 -3.65 12.67
CA LYS A 47 -19.44 -4.74 11.69
C LYS A 47 -18.30 -4.85 10.67
N GLY A 48 -17.27 -4.03 10.80
CA GLY A 48 -16.16 -3.91 9.87
C GLY A 48 -16.30 -2.74 8.89
N GLY A 49 -15.38 -2.70 7.93
CA GLY A 49 -15.36 -1.78 6.80
C GLY A 49 -14.48 -2.33 5.67
N PHE A 50 -14.75 -1.92 4.45
CA PHE A 50 -14.03 -2.37 3.26
C PHE A 50 -13.17 -1.25 2.70
N PHE A 51 -11.95 -1.60 2.28
CA PHE A 51 -11.01 -0.69 1.64
C PHE A 51 -10.31 -1.40 0.49
N ASN A 52 -9.86 -0.62 -0.49
CA ASN A 52 -9.12 -1.13 -1.62
C ASN A 52 -7.62 -1.18 -1.28
N VAL A 53 -7.02 -2.36 -1.51
CA VAL A 53 -5.58 -2.57 -1.47
C VAL A 53 -5.08 -2.55 -2.92
N LEU A 54 -4.52 -1.42 -3.34
CA LEU A 54 -3.98 -1.16 -4.66
C LEU A 54 -2.49 -1.48 -4.68
N VAL A 55 -2.06 -2.31 -5.62
CA VAL A 55 -0.65 -2.62 -5.85
C VAL A 55 -0.21 -1.97 -7.16
N LYS A 56 0.93 -1.28 -7.16
CA LYS A 56 1.52 -0.63 -8.35
C LYS A 56 3.00 -0.98 -8.49
N HIS A 57 3.41 -1.34 -9.69
CA HIS A 57 4.80 -1.59 -10.06
C HIS A 57 5.20 -0.75 -11.27
N LYS A 58 6.52 -0.58 -11.45
CA LYS A 58 7.07 0.07 -12.64
C LYS A 58 7.01 -0.83 -13.88
N ASN A 59 7.07 -2.15 -13.66
CA ASN A 59 7.09 -3.18 -14.69
C ASN A 59 5.84 -4.05 -14.59
N SER A 60 5.61 -4.88 -15.60
CA SER A 60 4.54 -5.88 -15.57
C SER A 60 4.73 -6.87 -14.41
N ILE A 61 3.61 -7.36 -13.88
CA ILE A 61 3.61 -8.28 -12.73
C ILE A 61 4.06 -9.68 -13.15
N ALA A 62 3.89 -10.02 -14.44
CA ALA A 62 4.31 -11.28 -15.06
C ALA A 62 3.77 -12.50 -14.30
N SER A 63 2.48 -12.46 -13.99
CA SER A 63 1.77 -13.41 -13.13
C SER A 63 0.27 -13.33 -13.40
N GLU A 64 -0.43 -14.46 -13.32
CA GLU A 64 -1.88 -14.54 -13.57
C GLU A 64 -2.71 -14.54 -12.28
N GLU A 65 -2.08 -14.81 -11.13
CA GLU A 65 -2.72 -14.85 -9.82
C GLU A 65 -1.81 -14.22 -8.76
N VAL A 66 -2.44 -13.48 -7.85
CA VAL A 66 -1.78 -12.89 -6.70
C VAL A 66 -2.51 -13.25 -5.42
N THR A 67 -1.74 -13.30 -4.33
CA THR A 67 -2.21 -13.62 -2.98
C THR A 67 -1.94 -12.43 -2.06
N PHE A 68 -2.96 -12.02 -1.30
CA PHE A 68 -2.88 -11.00 -0.26
C PHE A 68 -2.96 -11.68 1.11
N ASP A 69 -1.84 -11.75 1.82
CA ASP A 69 -1.82 -12.25 3.20
C ASP A 69 -1.95 -11.10 4.19
N ILE A 70 -2.99 -11.19 5.02
CA ILE A 70 -3.41 -10.13 5.92
C ILE A 70 -3.01 -10.51 7.34
N TYR A 71 -2.24 -9.65 7.97
CA TYR A 71 -1.80 -9.79 9.35
C TYR A 71 -2.29 -8.62 10.20
N LEU A 72 -2.67 -8.90 11.44
CA LEU A 72 -2.97 -7.91 12.47
C LEU A 72 -1.82 -7.90 13.48
N MET A 73 -1.34 -6.72 13.84
CA MET A 73 -0.34 -6.56 14.88
C MET A 73 -0.99 -6.71 16.26
N ILE A 74 -0.57 -7.71 17.04
CA ILE A 74 -0.97 -7.95 18.43
C ILE A 74 0.31 -8.05 19.26
N ASP A 75 0.45 -7.24 20.31
CA ASP A 75 1.65 -7.21 21.17
C ASP A 75 2.96 -7.11 20.38
N LYS A 76 2.96 -6.25 19.35
CA LYS A 76 4.09 -6.03 18.42
C LYS A 76 4.46 -7.24 17.54
N LYS A 77 3.67 -8.32 17.55
CA LYS A 77 3.83 -9.49 16.69
C LYS A 77 2.78 -9.53 15.60
N GLU A 78 3.14 -10.08 14.45
CA GLU A 78 2.21 -10.31 13.34
C GLU A 78 1.38 -11.55 13.61
N THR A 79 0.06 -11.37 13.67
CA THR A 79 -0.90 -12.47 13.79
C THR A 79 -1.64 -12.61 12.47
N PHE A 80 -1.51 -13.76 11.81
CA PHE A 80 -2.21 -14.05 10.57
C PHE A 80 -3.73 -13.96 10.77
N VAL A 81 -4.43 -13.31 9.85
CA VAL A 81 -5.88 -13.12 9.88
C VAL A 81 -6.53 -13.93 8.78
N ASN A 82 -6.11 -13.72 7.54
CA ASN A 82 -6.67 -14.39 6.37
C ASN A 82 -5.75 -14.20 5.15
N SER A 83 -5.99 -15.01 4.12
CA SER A 83 -5.40 -14.85 2.80
C SER A 83 -6.51 -14.66 1.75
N VAL A 84 -6.28 -13.78 0.77
CA VAL A 84 -7.23 -13.52 -0.33
C VAL A 84 -6.50 -13.65 -1.66
N LYS A 85 -7.00 -14.49 -2.55
CA LYS A 85 -6.47 -14.67 -3.91
C LYS A 85 -7.29 -13.90 -4.95
N MET A 86 -6.65 -13.49 -6.03
CA MET A 86 -7.35 -13.00 -7.22
C MET A 86 -6.54 -13.22 -8.49
N LYS A 87 -7.25 -13.34 -9.61
CA LYS A 87 -6.64 -13.29 -10.93
C LYS A 87 -6.24 -11.86 -11.28
N VAL A 88 -5.14 -11.70 -11.99
CA VAL A 88 -4.63 -10.43 -12.52
C VAL A 88 -4.20 -10.60 -13.97
N ASP A 89 -4.08 -9.49 -14.69
CA ASP A 89 -3.48 -9.47 -16.02
C ASP A 89 -1.95 -9.47 -15.88
N PRO A 90 -1.23 -10.47 -16.43
CA PRO A 90 0.22 -10.55 -16.37
C PRO A 90 0.95 -9.33 -16.93
N GLU A 91 0.36 -8.64 -17.89
CA GLU A 91 0.94 -7.46 -18.54
C GLU A 91 0.64 -6.16 -17.79
N SER A 92 -0.29 -6.19 -16.83
CA SER A 92 -0.61 -5.01 -16.04
C SER A 92 0.54 -4.61 -15.12
N THR A 93 0.64 -3.32 -14.89
CA THR A 93 1.56 -2.71 -13.91
C THR A 93 0.87 -2.39 -12.59
N TRP A 94 -0.44 -2.65 -12.47
CA TRP A 94 -1.20 -2.43 -11.25
C TRP A 94 -2.44 -3.32 -11.16
N PHE A 95 -2.90 -3.56 -9.95
CA PHE A 95 -4.12 -4.30 -9.64
C PHE A 95 -4.63 -3.90 -8.26
N TYR A 96 -5.89 -4.19 -7.95
CA TYR A 96 -6.42 -3.94 -6.62
C TYR A 96 -7.46 -4.95 -6.20
N LYS A 97 -7.60 -5.11 -4.89
CA LYS A 97 -8.64 -5.91 -4.27
C LYS A 97 -9.35 -5.12 -3.18
N GLU A 98 -10.67 -5.12 -3.19
CA GLU A 98 -11.46 -4.69 -2.04
C GLU A 98 -11.40 -5.79 -0.95
N ILE A 99 -10.97 -5.40 0.25
CA ILE A 99 -10.81 -6.29 1.39
C ILE A 99 -11.57 -5.72 2.59
N THR A 100 -12.32 -6.59 3.27
CA THR A 100 -13.06 -6.23 4.49
C THR A 100 -12.21 -6.47 5.74
N PHE A 101 -12.13 -5.45 6.61
CA PHE A 101 -11.41 -5.47 7.87
C PHE A 101 -12.39 -5.35 9.03
N TYR A 102 -12.32 -6.26 10.00
CA TYR A 102 -13.32 -6.40 11.06
C TYR A 102 -12.85 -5.94 12.44
N LYS A 103 -11.54 -5.90 12.68
CA LYS A 103 -10.97 -5.52 13.98
C LYS A 103 -10.29 -4.17 13.87
N GLN A 104 -10.30 -3.42 14.96
CA GLN A 104 -9.41 -2.27 15.10
C GLN A 104 -7.96 -2.74 15.31
N GLY A 105 -7.00 -1.92 14.88
CA GLY A 105 -5.59 -2.17 15.08
C GLY A 105 -4.76 -1.91 13.84
N VAL A 106 -3.50 -2.32 13.90
CA VAL A 106 -2.56 -2.09 12.81
C VAL A 106 -2.48 -3.35 11.95
N TYR A 107 -2.79 -3.22 10.68
CA TYR A 107 -2.69 -4.29 9.70
C TYR A 107 -1.42 -4.16 8.86
N LYS A 108 -0.87 -5.31 8.47
CA LYS A 108 0.08 -5.45 7.37
C LYS A 108 -0.52 -6.39 6.33
N VAL A 109 -0.42 -6.00 5.06
CA VAL A 109 -0.86 -6.83 3.93
C VAL A 109 0.35 -7.09 3.05
N TYR A 110 0.76 -8.35 3.00
CA TYR A 110 1.81 -8.83 2.11
C TYR A 110 1.18 -9.34 0.84
N VAL A 111 1.81 -9.07 -0.30
CA VAL A 111 1.33 -9.49 -1.61
C VAL A 111 2.38 -10.34 -2.28
N TYR A 112 1.97 -11.49 -2.79
CA TYR A 112 2.80 -12.45 -3.51
C TYR A 112 2.15 -12.82 -4.85
N ASN A 113 2.94 -13.28 -5.81
CA ASN A 113 2.40 -13.92 -7.01
C ASN A 113 2.20 -15.43 -6.83
N GLU A 114 1.76 -16.14 -7.87
CA GLU A 114 1.54 -17.59 -7.85
C GLU A 114 2.80 -18.45 -7.66
N LYS A 115 3.99 -17.85 -7.74
CA LYS A 115 5.29 -18.50 -7.51
C LYS A 115 5.88 -18.13 -6.14
N ASP A 116 5.04 -17.63 -5.22
CA ASP A 116 5.40 -17.11 -3.89
C ASP A 116 6.44 -15.97 -3.93
N ARG A 117 6.62 -15.31 -5.08
CA ARG A 117 7.50 -14.14 -5.20
C ARG A 117 6.82 -12.95 -4.55
N PHE A 118 7.51 -12.34 -3.60
CA PHE A 118 7.08 -11.11 -2.94
C PHE A 118 6.92 -9.97 -3.97
N LEU A 119 5.74 -9.36 -3.98
CA LEU A 119 5.41 -8.19 -4.79
C LEU A 119 5.45 -6.93 -3.94
N GLY A 120 4.94 -6.94 -2.72
CA GLY A 120 5.00 -5.75 -1.88
C GLY A 120 4.32 -5.92 -0.53
N VAL A 121 4.48 -4.92 0.33
CA VAL A 121 3.82 -4.86 1.63
C VAL A 121 3.28 -3.47 1.89
N GLY A 122 2.07 -3.41 2.41
CA GLY A 122 1.42 -2.19 2.87
C GLY A 122 1.09 -2.29 4.35
N LYS A 123 1.11 -1.15 5.05
CA LYS A 123 0.65 -1.03 6.44
C LYS A 123 -0.48 0.00 6.55
N MET A 124 -1.53 -0.34 7.29
CA MET A 124 -2.57 0.62 7.66
C MET A 124 -3.05 0.39 9.10
N GLN A 125 -3.80 1.35 9.64
CA GLN A 125 -4.42 1.26 10.95
C GLN A 125 -5.92 1.49 10.84
N THR A 126 -6.70 0.64 11.50
CA THR A 126 -8.14 0.78 11.64
C THR A 126 -8.51 1.18 13.07
N THR A 127 -9.55 2.00 13.18
CA THR A 127 -10.18 2.40 14.45
C THR A 127 -11.69 2.15 14.36
N ILE A 128 -12.36 1.91 15.49
CA ILE A 128 -13.83 1.82 15.50
C ILE A 128 -14.41 3.22 15.66
N LYS A 129 -15.37 3.57 14.78
CA LYS A 129 -16.18 4.79 14.89
C LYS A 129 -17.29 4.65 15.92
#